data_AF-A0A7X0VUP9-F1
#
_entry.id   AF-A0A7X0VUP9-F1
#
_cell.length_a   1.000
_cell.length_b   1.000
_cell.length_c   1.000
_cell.angle_alpha   90.00
_cell.angle_beta   90.00
_cell.angle_gamma   90.00
#
_symmetry.space_group_name_H-M   'P 1'
#
loop_
_entity.id
_entity.type
_entity.pdbx_description
1 polymer ?
#
loop_
_entity_poly.entity_id
_entity_poly.type
_entity_poly.pdbx_seq_one_letter_code
_entity_poly.pdbx_strand_id
1 'polypeptide(L)'
;MKIVISRLIAVLLLVIPGIAAAYGFLLMKDAVFDYFAQLGNVELNDPHFAWLRFAIGFVVFLCGVAFIGGWIFFRDRKHNYLSSRFRPKRPRPPKANGGSQS
;
A
#
# COMPACT_ATOMS: atom_id res chain seq x y z
N MET A 1 -3.21 -6.03 26.86
CA MET A 1 -1.87 -5.59 26.38
C MET A 1 -1.41 -6.29 25.10
N LYS A 2 -1.65 -7.60 24.93
CA LYS A 2 -1.22 -8.38 23.74
C LYS A 2 -1.62 -7.81 22.36
N ILE A 3 -2.81 -7.20 22.25
CA ILE A 3 -3.28 -6.56 21.00
C ILE A 3 -2.46 -5.32 20.62
N VAL A 4 -2.05 -4.51 21.61
CA VAL A 4 -1.24 -3.30 21.35
C VAL A 4 0.14 -3.71 20.85
N ILE A 5 0.76 -4.71 21.49
CA ILE A 5 2.05 -5.27 21.07
C ILE A 5 1.98 -5.86 19.65
N SER A 6 0.92 -6.61 19.33
CA SER A 6 0.73 -7.16 17.98
C SER A 6 0.57 -6.07 16.90
N ARG A 7 -0.14 -4.98 17.21
CA ARG A 7 -0.24 -3.82 16.31
C ARG A 7 1.12 -3.14 16.11
N LEU A 8 1.90 -2.98 17.18
CA LEU A 8 3.22 -2.35 17.13
C LEU A 8 4.19 -3.18 16.27
N ILE A 9 4.21 -4.51 16.45
CA ILE A 9 5.02 -5.42 15.63
C ILE A 9 4.61 -5.36 14.16
N ALA A 10 3.30 -5.30 13.86
CA ALA A 10 2.83 -5.18 12.48
C ALA A 10 3.27 -3.85 11.82
N VAL A 11 3.28 -2.76 12.58
CA VAL A 11 3.81 -1.47 12.10
C VAL A 11 5.32 -1.55 11.91
N LEU A 12 6.05 -2.16 12.85
CA LEU A 12 7.50 -2.35 12.73
C LEU A 12 7.88 -3.16 11.47
N LEU A 13 7.11 -4.19 11.15
CA LEU A 13 7.26 -4.97 9.91
C LEU A 13 6.98 -4.14 8.65
N LEU A 14 6.07 -3.18 8.72
CA LEU A 14 5.77 -2.25 7.61
C LEU A 14 6.81 -1.13 7.44
N VAL A 15 7.65 -0.87 8.44
CA VAL A 15 8.71 0.15 8.34
C VAL A 15 9.74 -0.24 7.29
N ILE A 16 10.12 -1.52 7.20
CA ILE A 16 11.13 -2.01 6.24
C ILE A 16 10.74 -1.67 4.77
N PRO A 17 9.57 -2.09 4.27
CA PRO A 17 9.14 -1.73 2.91
C PRO A 17 8.86 -0.22 2.77
N GLY A 18 8.51 0.48 3.86
CA GLY A 18 8.37 1.93 3.86
C GLY A 18 9.69 2.67 3.62
N ILE A 19 10.76 2.26 4.29
CA ILE A 19 12.10 2.78 4.08
C ILE A 19 12.60 2.43 2.68
N ALA A 20 12.34 1.21 2.20
CA ALA A 20 12.68 0.82 0.83
C ALA A 20 11.97 1.71 -0.20
N ALA A 21 10.68 2.00 -0.01
CA ALA A 21 9.95 2.92 -0.87
C ALA A 21 10.55 4.33 -0.85
N ALA A 22 10.81 4.88 0.33
CA ALA A 22 11.46 6.19 0.47
C ALA A 22 12.83 6.21 -0.24
N TYR A 23 13.65 5.17 -0.07
CA TYR A 23 14.95 5.06 -0.73
C TYR A 23 14.82 4.99 -2.27
N GLY A 24 13.85 4.22 -2.79
CA GLY A 24 13.55 4.20 -4.23
C GLY A 24 13.16 5.58 -4.76
N PHE A 25 12.35 6.33 -4.00
CA PHE A 25 11.99 7.72 -4.35
C PHE A 25 13.20 8.66 -4.32
N LEU A 26 14.12 8.51 -3.36
CA LEU A 26 15.38 9.27 -3.33
C LEU A 26 16.21 9.00 -4.60
N LEU A 27 16.35 7.75 -5.03
CA LEU A 27 17.07 7.44 -6.27
C LEU A 27 16.42 8.08 -7.51
N MET A 28 15.09 8.12 -7.56
CA MET A 28 14.37 8.78 -8.64
C MET A 28 14.57 10.30 -8.61
N LYS A 29 14.46 10.93 -7.43
CA LYS A 29 14.67 12.37 -7.28
C LYS A 29 16.09 12.73 -7.73
N ASP A 30 17.09 11.98 -7.29
CA ASP A 30 18.50 12.26 -7.58
C ASP A 30 18.77 12.15 -9.08
N ALA A 31 18.25 11.11 -9.75
CA ALA A 31 18.36 10.98 -11.20
C ALA A 31 17.72 12.15 -11.96
N VAL A 32 16.60 12.68 -11.47
CA VAL A 32 15.91 13.83 -12.09
C VAL A 32 16.66 15.14 -11.82
N PHE A 33 17.07 15.40 -10.58
CA PHE A 33 17.81 16.60 -10.21
C PHE A 33 19.17 16.66 -10.90
N ASP A 34 19.90 15.54 -10.96
CA ASP A 34 21.18 15.46 -11.67
C ASP A 34 21.01 15.83 -13.15
N TYR A 35 19.96 15.34 -13.80
CA TYR A 35 19.68 15.65 -15.20
C TYR A 35 19.35 17.14 -15.42
N PHE A 36 18.50 17.73 -14.58
CA PHE A 36 18.21 19.16 -14.64
C PHE A 36 19.43 20.03 -14.33
N ALA A 37 20.29 19.61 -13.40
CA ALA A 37 21.53 20.30 -13.08
C ALA A 37 22.54 20.25 -14.24
N GLN A 38 22.60 19.13 -14.98
CA GLN A 38 23.45 19.01 -16.17
C GLN A 38 22.94 19.87 -17.32
N LEU A 39 21.62 19.95 -17.52
CA LEU A 39 21.00 20.81 -18.55
C LEU A 39 21.32 22.31 -18.38
N GLY A 40 21.54 22.77 -17.15
CA GLY A 40 21.89 24.17 -16.85
C GLY A 40 23.39 24.49 -16.96
N ASN A 41 24.25 23.49 -17.11
CA ASN A 41 25.70 23.67 -17.18
C ASN A 41 26.17 23.77 -18.63
N VAL A 42 26.78 24.92 -18.97
CA VAL A 42 27.28 25.25 -20.32
C VAL A 42 28.48 24.39 -20.74
N GLU A 43 29.14 23.71 -19.80
CA GLU A 43 30.30 22.84 -20.08
C GLU A 43 29.96 21.40 -20.48
N LEU A 44 28.74 20.92 -20.24
CA LEU A 44 28.36 19.53 -20.51
C LEU A 44 27.58 19.42 -21.82
N ASN A 45 28.26 19.01 -22.89
CA ASN A 45 27.69 18.90 -24.25
C ASN A 45 26.66 17.76 -24.42
N ASP A 46 26.60 16.78 -23.51
CA ASP A 46 25.65 15.67 -23.56
C ASP A 46 25.10 15.34 -22.17
N PRO A 47 23.94 15.89 -21.77
CA PRO A 47 23.27 15.52 -20.53
C PRO A 47 22.70 14.10 -20.65
N HIS A 48 23.32 13.15 -19.96
CA HIS A 48 22.87 11.75 -19.93
C HIS A 48 21.91 11.52 -18.76
N PHE A 49 20.63 11.27 -19.06
CA PHE A 49 19.67 10.86 -18.05
C PHE A 49 20.02 9.48 -17.48
N ALA A 50 20.09 9.36 -16.16
CA ALA A 50 20.42 8.12 -15.46
C ALA A 50 19.25 7.12 -15.44
N TRP A 51 18.81 6.67 -16.62
CA TRP A 51 17.67 5.76 -16.81
C TRP A 51 17.74 4.51 -15.94
N LEU A 52 18.92 3.91 -15.79
CA LEU A 52 19.10 2.71 -14.97
C LEU A 52 18.85 2.99 -13.48
N ARG A 53 19.40 4.09 -12.94
CA ARG A 53 19.17 4.50 -11.55
C ARG A 53 17.70 4.83 -11.31
N PHE A 54 17.09 5.56 -12.24
CA PHE A 54 15.67 5.89 -12.20
C PHE A 54 14.78 4.64 -12.24
N ALA A 55 15.05 3.70 -13.15
CA ALA A 55 14.28 2.46 -13.29
C ALA A 55 14.40 1.57 -12.04
N ILE A 56 15.60 1.43 -11.49
CA ILE A 56 15.81 0.70 -10.23
C ILE A 56 15.05 1.38 -9.09
N GLY A 57 15.18 2.70 -8.96
CA GLY A 57 14.45 3.48 -7.96
C GLY A 57 12.94 3.32 -8.09
N PHE A 58 12.43 3.35 -9.32
CA PHE A 58 11.00 3.19 -9.64
C PHE A 58 10.48 1.80 -9.28
N VAL A 59 11.22 0.73 -9.62
CA VAL A 59 10.85 -0.64 -9.26
C VAL A 59 10.83 -0.81 -7.75
N VAL A 60 11.87 -0.36 -7.04
CA VAL A 60 11.94 -0.47 -5.57
C VAL A 60 10.83 0.34 -4.90
N PHE A 61 10.55 1.55 -5.40
CA PHE A 61 9.46 2.39 -4.93
C PHE A 61 8.10 1.71 -5.11
N LEU A 62 7.79 1.25 -6.32
CA LEU A 62 6.54 0.55 -6.60
C LEU A 62 6.40 -0.73 -5.80
N CYS A 63 7.46 -1.54 -5.68
CA CYS A 63 7.46 -2.74 -4.86
C CYS A 63 7.17 -2.42 -3.40
N GLY A 64 7.79 -1.39 -2.83
CA GLY A 64 7.54 -0.96 -1.46
C GLY A 64 6.10 -0.47 -1.24
N VAL A 65 5.59 0.39 -2.12
CA VAL A 65 4.22 0.91 -2.06
C VAL A 65 3.18 -0.20 -2.26
N ALA A 66 3.38 -1.07 -3.26
CA ALA A 66 2.50 -2.20 -3.55
C ALA A 66 2.49 -3.21 -2.39
N PHE A 67 3.64 -3.45 -1.76
CA PHE A 67 3.72 -4.31 -0.58
C PHE A 67 2.92 -3.73 0.59
N ILE A 68 3.08 -2.44 0.89
CA ILE A 68 2.33 -1.77 1.96
C ILE A 68 0.83 -1.80 1.66
N GLY A 69 0.42 -1.42 0.44
CA GLY A 69 -0.98 -1.43 0.02
C GLY A 69 -1.59 -2.83 0.04
N GLY A 70 -0.86 -3.83 -0.46
CA GLY A 70 -1.27 -5.24 -0.45
C GLY A 70 -1.40 -5.79 0.98
N TRP A 71 -0.46 -5.46 1.86
CA TRP A 71 -0.52 -5.84 3.27
C TRP A 71 -1.71 -5.19 3.98
N ILE A 72 -1.96 -3.90 3.77
CA ILE A 72 -3.12 -3.20 4.33
C ILE A 72 -4.41 -3.85 3.85
N PHE A 73 -4.53 -4.13 2.55
CA PHE A 73 -5.71 -4.80 1.98
C PHE A 73 -5.93 -6.20 2.55
N PHE A 74 -4.87 -7.02 2.66
CA PHE A 74 -4.94 -8.34 3.25
C PHE A 74 -5.33 -8.29 4.73
N ARG A 75 -4.78 -7.34 5.47
CA ARG A 75 -5.07 -7.13 6.90
C ARG A 75 -6.51 -6.67 7.12
N ASP A 76 -7.00 -5.76 6.28
CA ASP A 76 -8.35 -5.20 6.39
C ASP A 76 -9.44 -6.21 5.99
N ARG A 77 -9.16 -7.06 4.99
CA ARG A 77 -10.05 -8.16 4.59
C ARG A 77 -10.38 -9.12 5.75
N LYS A 78 -9.44 -9.35 6.68
CA LYS A 78 -9.67 -10.20 7.87
C LYS A 78 -10.53 -9.54 8.96
N HIS A 79 -10.67 -8.21 8.96
CA HIS A 79 -11.39 -7.47 10.01
C HIS A 79 -12.85 -7.13 9.66
N ASN A 80 -13.34 -7.54 8.48
CA ASN A 80 -14.76 -7.51 8.13
C ASN A 80 -15.43 -6.12 8.34
N TYR A 81 -14.73 -5.04 7.95
CA TYR A 81 -15.30 -3.68 7.78
C TYR A 81 -16.10 -3.54 6.47
N LEU A 82 -16.45 -4.66 5.82
CA LEU A 82 -17.39 -4.64 4.72
C LEU A 82 -18.75 -4.20 5.28
N SER A 83 -19.28 -3.10 4.74
CA SER A 83 -20.60 -2.60 5.09
C SER A 83 -21.64 -3.75 5.06
N SER A 84 -22.66 -3.64 5.90
CA SER A 84 -23.78 -4.60 6.07
C SER A 84 -24.41 -5.11 4.75
N ARG A 85 -24.14 -4.45 3.62
CA ARG A 85 -24.60 -4.81 2.28
C ARG A 85 -24.05 -6.15 1.74
N PHE A 86 -22.93 -6.65 2.27
CA PHE A 86 -22.37 -7.98 1.91
C PHE A 86 -22.67 -9.07 2.94
N ARG A 87 -23.51 -8.81 3.94
CA ARG A 87 -23.97 -9.87 4.83
C ARG A 87 -24.96 -10.77 4.05
N PRO A 88 -24.78 -12.10 4.01
CA PRO A 88 -25.83 -12.98 3.54
C PRO A 88 -27.09 -12.70 4.37
N LYS A 89 -28.19 -12.37 3.69
CA LYS A 89 -29.50 -12.18 4.34
C LYS A 89 -29.75 -13.43 5.18
N ARG A 90 -29.83 -13.28 6.51
CA ARG A 90 -30.38 -14.34 7.36
C ARG A 90 -31.74 -14.74 6.78
N PRO A 91 -32.00 -16.03 6.54
CA PRO A 91 -33.34 -16.49 6.20
C PRO A 91 -34.31 -15.96 7.25
N ARG A 92 -35.40 -15.32 6.82
CA ARG A 92 -36.42 -14.86 7.76
C ARG A 92 -36.97 -16.08 8.50
N PRO A 93 -37.13 -16.03 9.83
CA PRO A 93 -37.72 -17.13 10.57
C PRO A 93 -39.14 -17.41 10.02
N PRO A 94 -39.57 -18.68 9.96
CA PRO A 94 -40.91 -19.04 9.51
C PRO A 94 -41.96 -18.27 10.31
N LYS A 95 -42.90 -17.65 9.61
CA LYS A 95 -44.03 -16.94 10.23
C LYS A 95 -44.79 -17.96 11.08
N ALA A 96 -44.86 -17.74 12.39
CA ALA A 96 -45.70 -18.53 13.26
C ALA A 96 -47.15 -18.36 12.80
N ASN A 97 -47.69 -19.39 12.13
CA ASN A 97 -49.12 -19.46 11.87
C ASN A 97 -49.80 -19.70 13.22
N GLY A 98 -50.22 -18.61 13.85
CA GLY A 98 -51.28 -18.63 14.85
C GLY A 98 -52.58 -19.06 14.18
N GLY A 99 -52.72 -20.35 13.94
CA GLY A 99 -53.98 -20.99 13.61
C GLY A 99 -54.74 -21.19 14.91
N SER A 100 -55.67 -20.27 15.14
CA SER A 100 -56.88 -20.37 15.94
C SER A 100 -57.16 -21.75 16.54
N GLN A 101 -57.21 -21.74 17.88
CA GLN A 101 -58.04 -22.64 18.68
C GLN A 101 -59.43 -22.74 18.03
N SER A 102 -59.90 -23.97 17.80
CA SER A 102 -61.31 -24.31 17.57
C SER A 102 -61.57 -25.63 18.25
#